data_AF-A0A9D4HDA0-F1
#
_entry.id   AF-A0A9D4HDA0-F1
#
_cell.length_a   1.000
_cell.length_b   1.000
_cell.length_c   1.000
_cell.angle_alpha   90.00
_cell.angle_beta   90.00
_cell.angle_gamma   90.00
#
_symmetry.space_group_name_H-M   'P 1'
#
loop_
_entity.id
_entity.type
_entity.pdbx_description
1 polymer ?
#
loop_
_entity_poly.entity_id
_entity_poly.type
_entity_poly.pdbx_seq_one_letter_code
_entity_poly.pdbx_strand_id
1 'polypeptide(L)' 'MKECDIGSFGDECGHRCNCVDGKHCDTITGECSQPGCKDGWKGEACDQCNTKRFYGRL' A
#
# COMPACT_ATOMS: atom_id res chain seq x y z
N MET A 1 -8.03 14.75 -12.45
CA MET A 1 -7.37 13.74 -11.61
C MET A 1 -7.28 14.34 -10.22
N LYS A 2 -7.98 13.76 -9.24
CA LYS A 2 -7.78 14.15 -7.85
C LYS A 2 -6.56 13.37 -7.36
N GLU A 3 -5.51 14.09 -7.03
CA GLU A 3 -4.37 13.49 -6.34
C GLU A 3 -4.86 13.07 -4.95
N CYS A 4 -4.71 11.79 -4.63
CA CYS A 4 -5.03 11.27 -3.32
C CYS A 4 -4.06 11.80 -2.27
N ASP A 5 -4.51 11.86 -1.02
CA ASP A 5 -3.62 12.16 0.10
C ASP A 5 -2.44 11.18 0.13
N ILE A 6 -1.28 11.70 0.55
CA ILE A 6 -0.03 10.96 0.72
C ILE A 6 -0.30 9.62 1.43
N GLY A 7 0.05 8.52 0.76
CA GLY A 7 -0.17 7.17 1.26
C GLY A 7 -1.47 6.49 0.80
N SER A 8 -2.26 7.14 -0.07
CA SER A 8 -3.50 6.59 -0.63
C SER A 8 -3.51 6.65 -2.16
N PHE A 9 -4.21 5.72 -2.80
CA PHE A 9 -4.25 5.60 -4.26
C PHE A 9 -5.55 4.97 -4.77
N GLY A 10 -5.75 5.00 -6.09
CA GLY A 10 -6.87 4.37 -6.79
C GLY A 10 -8.15 5.20 -6.79
N ASP A 11 -9.24 4.60 -7.28
CA ASP A 11 -10.55 5.26 -7.35
C ASP A 11 -11.00 5.70 -5.95
N GLU A 12 -11.39 6.97 -5.86
CA GLU A 12 -11.81 7.63 -4.61
C GLU A 12 -10.81 7.54 -3.45
N CYS A 13 -9.53 7.23 -3.73
CA CYS A 13 -8.49 7.05 -2.72
C CYS A 13 -8.79 5.92 -1.71
N GLY A 14 -9.51 4.89 -2.17
CA GLY A 14 -9.92 3.76 -1.33
C GLY A 14 -8.78 2.82 -0.93
N HIS A 15 -7.63 2.89 -1.59
CA HIS A 15 -6.48 2.02 -1.31
C HIS A 15 -5.38 2.77 -0.57
N ARG A 16 -4.66 2.06 0.31
CA ARG A 16 -3.50 2.58 1.04
C ARG A 16 -2.25 1.82 0.65
N CYS A 17 -1.18 2.54 0.40
CA CYS A 17 0.12 1.96 0.14
C CYS A 17 0.96 1.88 1.42
N ASN A 18 1.71 0.79 1.58
CA ASN A 18 2.60 0.59 2.72
C ASN A 18 4.04 0.41 2.27
N CYS A 19 4.51 1.31 1.43
CA CYS A 19 5.91 1.38 0.99
C CYS A 19 6.86 1.56 2.19
N VAL A 20 8.13 1.13 2.06
CA VAL A 20 9.17 1.29 3.11
C VAL A 20 9.24 2.71 3.66
N ASP A 21 9.19 3.71 2.78
CA ASP A 21 9.23 5.13 3.15
C ASP A 21 7.90 5.63 3.77
N GLY A 22 6.83 4.85 3.59
CA GLY A 22 5.53 5.02 4.23
C GLY A 22 4.71 6.22 3.77
N LYS A 23 5.19 6.96 2.77
CA LYS A 23 4.59 8.23 2.32
C LYS A 23 4.55 8.39 0.80
N HIS A 24 5.44 7.75 0.06
CA HIS A 24 5.60 8.00 -1.37
C HIS A 24 5.18 6.79 -2.22
N CYS A 25 3.92 6.82 -2.68
CA CYS A 25 3.41 5.97 -3.74
C CYS A 25 2.61 6.80 -4.75
N ASP A 26 2.56 6.33 -5.98
CA ASP A 26 1.77 6.94 -7.04
C ASP A 26 0.27 6.93 -6.67
N THR A 27 -0.40 8.07 -6.80
CA THR A 27 -1.81 8.20 -6.37
C THR A 27 -2.80 7.54 -7.34
N ILE A 28 -2.34 7.17 -8.55
CA ILE A 28 -3.15 6.53 -9.59
C ILE A 28 -2.94 5.00 -9.55
N THR A 29 -1.68 4.55 -9.57
CA THR A 29 -1.33 3.12 -9.64
C THR A 29 -1.04 2.51 -8.27
N GLY A 30 -0.67 3.31 -7.28
CA GLY A 30 -0.20 2.83 -5.97
C GLY A 30 1.26 2.41 -5.97
N GLU A 31 1.98 2.52 -7.09
CA GLU A 31 3.38 2.10 -7.20
C GLU A 31 4.27 2.89 -6.25
N CYS A 32 5.05 2.18 -5.43
CA CYS A 32 5.97 2.81 -4.49
C CYS A 32 7.11 3.52 -5.22
N SER A 33 7.36 4.79 -4.86
CA SER A 33 8.48 5.55 -5.44
C SER A 33 9.85 4.94 -5.11
N GLN A 34 9.91 4.13 -4.05
CA GLN A 34 11.07 3.32 -3.71
C GLN A 34 10.65 1.84 -3.71
N PRO A 35 11.46 0.94 -4.29
CA PRO A 35 11.17 -0.48 -4.27
C PRO A 35 11.22 -1.01 -2.84
N GLY A 36 10.12 -1.60 -2.39
CA GLY A 36 10.03 -2.28 -1.10
C GLY A 36 8.83 -1.88 -0.26
N CYS A 37 8.30 -2.87 0.45
CA CYS A 37 7.17 -2.71 1.37
C CYS A 37 7.64 -2.67 2.82
N LYS A 38 6.86 -1.98 3.68
CA LYS A 38 6.99 -2.11 5.13
C LYS A 38 6.91 -3.58 5.54
N ASP A 39 7.54 -3.88 6.65
CA ASP A 39 7.53 -5.21 7.22
C ASP A 39 6.09 -5.70 7.41
N GLY A 40 5.79 -6.90 6.93
CA GLY A 40 4.44 -7.44 6.93
C GLY A 40 3.52 -6.94 5.80
N TRP A 41 4.01 -6.23 4.78
CA TRP A 41 3.26 -5.85 3.58
C TRP A 41 3.89 -6.40 2.30
N LYS A 42 3.06 -6.59 1.26
CA LYS A 42 3.47 -7.11 -0.05
C LYS A 42 2.50 -6.62 -1.15
N GLY A 43 2.78 -6.99 -2.39
CA GLY A 43 2.06 -6.51 -3.56
C GLY A 43 2.77 -5.31 -4.20
N GLU A 44 2.42 -4.98 -5.44
CA GLU A 44 3.05 -3.91 -6.22
C GLU A 44 2.88 -2.54 -5.55
N ALA A 45 1.72 -2.31 -4.93
CA ALA A 45 1.42 -1.12 -4.15
C ALA A 45 1.63 -1.29 -2.63
N CYS A 46 2.19 -2.43 -2.20
CA CYS A 46 2.30 -2.77 -0.78
C CYS A 46 0.97 -2.67 -0.02
N ASP A 47 -0.14 -2.99 -0.68
CA ASP A 47 -1.52 -2.92 -0.16
C ASP A 47 -1.97 -4.23 0.48
N GLN A 48 -1.21 -5.32 0.29
CA GLN A 48 -1.57 -6.62 0.82
C GLN A 48 -0.79 -6.89 2.10
N CYS A 49 -1.51 -7.08 3.20
CA CYS A 49 -0.87 -7.50 4.44
C CYS A 49 -0.35 -8.94 4.31
N ASN A 50 0.96 -9.13 4.47
CA ASN A 50 1.63 -10.42 4.49
C ASN A 50 1.38 -11.20 5.80
N THR A 51 0.42 -10.79 6.63
CA THR A 51 -0.02 -11.54 7.81
C THR A 51 -0.87 -12.73 7.40
N LYS A 52 -0.27 -13.72 6.74
CA LYS A 52 -0.76 -15.12 6.75
C LYS A 52 -0.64 -15.75 8.16
N ARG A 53 -0.72 -14.97 9.25
CA ARG A 53 -0.59 -15.48 10.62
C ARG A 53 -1.81 -15.35 11.52
N PHE A 54 -2.91 -14.66 11.16
CA PHE A 54 -4.08 -14.60 12.05
C PHE A 54 -5.48 -14.54 11.42
N TYR A 55 -5.70 -14.99 10.17
CA TYR A 55 -7.06 -15.35 9.70
C TYR A 55 -7.28 -16.87 9.80
N GLY A 56 -7.11 -17.39 11.01
CA GLY A 56 -7.27 -18.80 11.34
C GLY A 56 -6.96 -19.06 12.80
N ARG A 57 -7.63 -18.36 13.71
CA ARG A 57 -7.76 -18.82 15.10
C ARG A 57 -9.01 -19.70 15.14
N LEU A 58 -8.76 -20.99 15.39
CA LEU A 58 -9.66 -22.09 15.83
C LEU A 58 -11.17 -21.90 15.66
#